data_AF-A0A3L6DJB8-F1
#
_entry.id   AF-A0A3L6DJB8-F1
#
_cell.length_a   1.000
_cell.length_b   1.000
_cell.length_c   1.000
_cell.angle_alpha   90.00
_cell.angle_beta   90.00
_cell.angle_gamma   90.00
#
_symmetry.space_group_name_H-M   'P 1'
#
loop_
_entity.id
_entity.type
_entity.pdbx_description
1 polymer ?
#
loop_
_entity_poly.entity_id
_entity_poly.type
_entity_poly.pdbx_seq_one_letter_code
_entity_poly.pdbx_strand_id
1 'polypeptide(L)'
;MAHTRTRDDQVYQENIYVEDKPFHSFKKIARSLGYTDDDLPLVSFQLVSKGYYGECGKRGGYMKITGFSPEVREQIYKAASVNLCSNVSGQILASLVMNPPKISAGDESFESFMSERDGILSSLARRAKALEEAFNSLEGITCNKAEGAMYLFPRLHLPQKAIGAAQAVGTAPDAYYAKRLLEATGIVVVHGSEFGQVGNLKSPFCGSPCMFKEKVKRQKLSSIINP
;
A
#
# COMPACT_ATOMS: atom_id res chain seq x y z
N MET A 1 26.29 -12.98 -17.20
CA MET A 1 25.78 -12.03 -16.17
C MET A 1 24.27 -12.17 -16.11
N ALA A 2 23.70 -12.43 -14.94
CA ALA A 2 22.25 -12.40 -14.77
C ALA A 2 21.76 -10.97 -15.04
N HIS A 3 20.96 -10.77 -16.09
CA HIS A 3 20.40 -9.47 -16.43
C HIS A 3 19.22 -9.21 -15.50
N THR A 4 19.47 -8.60 -14.34
CA THR A 4 18.42 -8.22 -13.39
C THR A 4 17.52 -7.16 -14.03
N ARG A 5 16.21 -7.42 -14.05
CA ARG A 5 15.19 -6.48 -14.52
C ARG A 5 14.47 -5.91 -13.31
N THR A 6 14.31 -4.59 -13.28
CA THR A 6 13.70 -3.90 -12.12
C THR A 6 12.24 -3.60 -12.39
N ARG A 7 11.37 -4.00 -11.45
CA ARG A 7 9.96 -3.58 -11.40
C ARG A 7 9.78 -2.73 -10.16
N ASP A 8 9.20 -1.55 -10.34
CA ASP A 8 9.06 -0.56 -9.30
C ASP A 8 7.60 -0.11 -9.21
N ASP A 9 6.96 -0.52 -8.11
CA ASP A 9 5.55 -0.25 -7.83
C ASP A 9 5.44 1.00 -6.95
N GLN A 10 5.12 2.13 -7.58
CA GLN A 10 5.12 3.46 -6.95
C GLN A 10 3.70 3.95 -6.60
N VAL A 11 2.70 3.05 -6.51
CA VAL A 11 1.28 3.43 -6.39
C VAL A 11 0.93 4.29 -5.17
N TYR A 12 1.78 4.29 -4.14
CA TYR A 12 1.62 5.10 -2.93
C TYR A 12 2.54 6.33 -2.88
N GLN A 13 3.10 6.77 -4.02
CA GLN A 13 4.09 7.86 -4.06
C GLN A 13 3.63 9.18 -3.40
N GLU A 14 2.33 9.49 -3.42
CA GLU A 14 1.77 10.70 -2.77
C GLU A 14 1.34 10.48 -1.31
N ASN A 15 1.32 9.24 -0.83
CA ASN A 15 0.94 8.92 0.54
C ASN A 15 2.20 8.82 1.42
N ILE A 16 2.75 9.96 1.80
CA ILE A 16 3.89 10.05 2.71
C ILE A 16 3.49 10.89 3.92
N TYR A 17 3.79 10.38 5.11
CA TYR A 17 3.39 11.02 6.37
C TYR A 17 4.58 11.55 7.17
N VAL A 18 5.80 11.22 6.76
CA VAL A 18 7.04 11.67 7.40
C VAL A 18 7.69 12.77 6.56
N GLU A 19 8.09 13.85 7.23
CA GLU A 19 8.67 15.03 6.58
C GLU A 19 10.12 14.80 6.11
N ASP A 20 10.86 13.93 6.81
CA ASP A 20 12.29 13.68 6.60
C ASP A 20 12.59 12.67 5.47
N LYS A 21 11.57 12.01 4.92
CA LYS A 21 11.72 10.97 3.89
C LYS A 21 10.77 11.20 2.71
N PRO A 22 11.09 12.16 1.82
CA PRO A 22 10.28 12.38 0.63
C PRO A 22 10.38 11.20 -0.33
N PHE A 23 9.40 11.08 -1.22
CA PHE A 23 9.40 10.03 -2.23
C PHE A 23 10.44 10.33 -3.30
N HIS A 24 11.20 9.28 -3.65
CA HIS A 24 12.15 9.30 -4.76
C HIS A 24 11.81 8.17 -5.71
N SER A 25 11.43 8.51 -6.95
CA SER A 25 11.22 7.49 -7.96
C SER A 25 12.53 6.77 -8.27
N PHE A 26 12.47 5.44 -8.47
CA PHE A 26 13.66 4.65 -8.80
C PHE A 26 14.32 5.16 -10.08
N LYS A 27 13.50 5.63 -11.04
CA LYS A 27 13.99 6.26 -12.27
C LYS A 27 14.82 7.52 -11.99
N LYS A 28 14.39 8.40 -11.08
CA LYS A 28 15.14 9.61 -10.71
C LYS A 28 16.51 9.24 -10.15
N ILE A 29 16.54 8.26 -9.23
CA ILE A 29 17.78 7.79 -8.61
C ILE A 29 18.70 7.10 -9.61
N ALA A 30 18.19 6.20 -10.45
CA ALA A 30 18.97 5.53 -11.48
C ALA A 30 19.66 6.54 -12.42
N ARG A 31 18.92 7.56 -12.87
CA ARG A 31 19.47 8.61 -13.74
C ARG A 31 20.47 9.51 -13.02
N SER A 32 20.24 9.85 -11.75
CA SER A 32 21.22 10.64 -10.97
C SER A 32 22.53 9.90 -10.71
N LEU A 33 22.49 8.55 -10.70
CA LEU A 33 23.68 7.70 -10.58
C LEU A 33 24.40 7.46 -11.92
N GLY A 34 23.90 8.02 -13.02
CA GLY A 34 24.51 7.89 -14.35
C GLY A 34 24.07 6.64 -15.13
N TYR A 35 23.21 5.79 -14.57
CA TYR A 35 22.63 4.69 -15.34
C TYR A 35 21.80 5.24 -16.50
N THR A 36 21.95 4.64 -17.67
CA THR A 36 21.22 4.98 -18.88
C THR A 36 20.09 3.96 -19.12
N ASP A 37 19.48 4.01 -20.30
CA ASP A 37 18.54 2.96 -20.72
C ASP A 37 19.29 1.65 -20.99
N ASP A 38 20.53 1.67 -21.47
CA ASP A 38 21.26 0.45 -21.83
C ASP A 38 21.72 -0.37 -20.61
N ASP A 39 21.85 0.30 -19.46
CA ASP A 39 22.38 -0.33 -18.24
C ASP A 39 21.29 -1.02 -17.39
N LEU A 40 20.05 -0.52 -17.46
CA LEU A 40 19.00 -0.92 -16.52
C LEU A 40 17.61 -0.99 -17.17
N PRO A 41 17.11 -2.21 -17.46
CA PRO A 41 15.72 -2.43 -17.77
C PRO A 41 14.85 -2.14 -16.54
N LEU A 42 14.00 -1.12 -16.63
CA LEU A 42 13.14 -0.63 -15.56
C LEU A 42 11.69 -0.51 -16.05
N VAL A 43 10.77 -1.04 -15.26
CA VAL A 43 9.33 -0.80 -15.41
C VAL A 43 8.80 -0.14 -14.14
N SER A 44 8.33 1.10 -14.23
CA SER A 44 7.71 1.83 -13.13
C SER A 44 6.20 1.89 -13.30
N PHE A 45 5.45 1.58 -12.25
CA PHE A 45 3.98 1.58 -12.25
C PHE A 45 3.42 2.72 -11.41
N GLN A 46 2.37 3.36 -11.90
CA GLN A 46 1.57 4.33 -11.15
C GLN A 46 0.09 4.15 -11.47
N LEU A 47 -0.76 4.26 -10.44
CA LEU A 47 -2.21 4.06 -10.55
C LEU A 47 -2.98 5.24 -9.94
N VAL A 48 -4.20 5.47 -10.42
CA VAL A 48 -5.11 6.51 -9.87
C VAL A 48 -5.89 6.04 -8.62
N SER A 49 -5.76 4.76 -8.27
CA SER A 49 -6.59 4.08 -7.27
C SER A 49 -6.24 4.42 -5.82
N LYS A 50 -5.07 4.98 -5.56
CA LYS A 50 -4.49 5.24 -4.23
C LYS A 50 -4.22 6.75 -4.08
N GLY A 51 -3.49 7.19 -3.07
CA GLY A 51 -3.27 8.63 -2.88
C GLY A 51 -4.47 9.34 -2.27
N TYR A 52 -4.45 10.68 -2.39
CA TYR A 52 -5.57 11.54 -2.06
C TYR A 52 -6.66 11.52 -3.14
N TYR A 53 -6.38 10.98 -4.34
CA TYR A 53 -7.37 10.82 -5.41
C TYR A 53 -8.31 9.63 -5.13
N GLY A 54 -7.78 8.45 -4.82
CA GLY A 54 -8.61 7.33 -4.30
C GLY A 54 -9.62 6.73 -5.28
N GLU A 55 -9.41 6.88 -6.59
CA GLU A 55 -10.39 6.59 -7.64
C GLU A 55 -10.34 5.13 -8.14
N CYS A 56 -10.38 4.16 -7.22
CA CYS A 56 -10.14 2.75 -7.53
C CYS A 56 -11.15 2.15 -8.53
N GLY A 57 -12.39 2.64 -8.54
CA GLY A 57 -13.44 2.21 -9.47
C GLY A 57 -13.20 2.66 -10.91
N LYS A 58 -12.35 3.67 -11.13
CA LYS A 58 -12.03 4.19 -12.48
C LYS A 58 -10.99 3.36 -13.22
N ARG A 59 -10.29 2.47 -12.52
CA ARG A 59 -9.34 1.50 -13.10
C ARG A 59 -8.32 2.16 -14.03
N GLY A 60 -7.79 3.31 -13.64
CA GLY A 60 -6.80 4.09 -14.40
C GLY A 60 -5.38 3.94 -13.87
N GLY A 61 -4.40 4.09 -14.75
CA GLY A 61 -2.98 4.03 -14.42
C GLY A 61 -2.11 3.89 -15.65
N TYR A 62 -0.80 3.88 -15.45
CA TYR A 62 0.17 3.68 -16.51
C TYR A 62 1.38 2.90 -16.00
N MET A 63 2.15 2.38 -16.95
CA MET A 63 3.50 1.91 -16.72
C MET A 63 4.47 2.65 -17.64
N LYS A 64 5.68 2.92 -17.14
CA LYS A 64 6.77 3.48 -17.92
C LYS A 64 7.86 2.43 -18.05
N ILE A 65 8.21 2.08 -19.28
CA ILE A 65 9.21 1.07 -19.60
C ILE A 65 10.45 1.78 -20.18
N THR A 66 11.63 1.52 -19.64
CA THR A 66 12.91 2.02 -20.14
C THR A 66 13.95 0.91 -20.14
N GLY A 67 14.93 0.98 -21.05
CA GLY A 67 16.03 0.02 -21.10
C GLY A 67 15.68 -1.40 -21.55
N PHE A 68 14.57 -1.55 -22.28
CA PHE A 68 14.22 -2.79 -22.98
C PHE A 68 14.48 -2.65 -24.47
N SER A 69 14.98 -3.72 -25.09
CA SER A 69 15.23 -3.77 -26.53
C SER A 69 13.92 -3.65 -27.34
N PRO A 70 13.99 -3.22 -28.61
CA PRO A 70 12.81 -3.10 -29.48
C PRO A 70 11.97 -4.38 -29.55
N GLU A 71 12.61 -5.55 -29.60
CA GLU A 71 11.95 -6.86 -29.69
C GLU A 71 11.13 -7.15 -28.44
N VAL A 72 11.67 -6.82 -27.25
CA VAL A 72 10.93 -6.98 -25.98
C VAL A 72 9.77 -5.98 -25.90
N ARG A 73 9.97 -4.73 -26.36
CA ARG A 73 8.90 -3.73 -26.43
C ARG A 73 7.77 -4.19 -27.35
N GLU A 74 8.09 -4.83 -28.47
CA GLU A 74 7.10 -5.39 -29.39
C GLU A 74 6.28 -6.51 -28.72
N GLN A 75 6.92 -7.41 -27.96
CA GLN A 75 6.17 -8.44 -27.22
C GLN A 75 5.24 -7.83 -26.16
N ILE A 76 5.66 -6.76 -25.49
CA ILE A 76 4.81 -6.03 -24.53
C ILE A 76 3.63 -5.37 -25.26
N TYR A 77 3.87 -4.74 -26.40
CA TYR A 77 2.83 -4.13 -27.23
C TYR A 77 1.83 -5.17 -27.72
N LYS A 78 2.31 -6.30 -28.24
CA LYS A 78 1.49 -7.44 -28.68
C LYS A 78 0.62 -7.97 -27.54
N ALA A 79 1.16 -8.10 -26.32
CA ALA A 79 0.39 -8.51 -25.16
C ALA A 79 -0.67 -7.47 -24.77
N ALA A 80 -0.35 -6.18 -24.83
CA ALA A 80 -1.29 -5.10 -24.53
C ALA A 80 -2.43 -5.01 -25.56
N SER A 81 -2.14 -5.24 -26.85
CA SER A 81 -3.13 -5.13 -27.94
C SER A 81 -4.21 -6.20 -27.92
N VAL A 82 -4.00 -7.33 -27.22
CA VAL A 82 -5.02 -8.40 -27.09
C VAL A 82 -6.32 -7.86 -26.48
N ASN A 83 -6.23 -6.88 -25.58
CA ASN A 83 -7.38 -6.28 -24.92
C ASN A 83 -7.84 -4.97 -25.58
N LEU A 84 -7.38 -4.66 -26.80
CA LEU A 84 -7.59 -3.40 -27.53
C LEU A 84 -7.00 -2.17 -26.83
N CYS A 85 -7.63 -1.70 -25.76
CA CYS A 85 -7.17 -0.58 -24.95
C CYS A 85 -7.80 -0.61 -23.54
N SER A 86 -7.25 0.19 -22.62
CA SER A 86 -7.86 0.41 -21.31
C SER A 86 -9.03 1.39 -21.40
N ASN A 87 -9.88 1.41 -20.38
CA ASN A 87 -11.05 2.29 -20.36
C ASN A 87 -10.65 3.78 -20.44
N VAL A 88 -11.35 4.55 -21.27
CA VAL A 88 -11.01 5.96 -21.55
C VAL A 88 -11.13 6.85 -20.31
N SER A 89 -12.11 6.60 -19.44
CA SER A 89 -12.27 7.36 -18.19
C SER A 89 -11.03 7.25 -17.29
N GLY A 90 -10.45 6.06 -17.16
CA GLY A 90 -9.21 5.81 -16.43
C GLY A 90 -8.00 6.44 -17.08
N GLN A 91 -7.95 6.51 -18.43
CA GLN A 91 -6.88 7.21 -19.15
C GLN A 91 -6.93 8.73 -18.92
N ILE A 92 -8.12 9.33 -19.03
CA ILE A 92 -8.33 10.76 -18.75
C ILE A 92 -7.92 11.07 -17.31
N LEU A 93 -8.37 10.25 -16.36
CA LEU A 93 -8.05 10.46 -14.95
C LEU A 93 -6.55 10.33 -14.66
N ALA A 94 -5.86 9.37 -15.30
CA ALA A 94 -4.41 9.25 -15.18
C ALA A 94 -3.69 10.52 -15.68
N SER A 95 -4.18 11.14 -16.76
CA SER A 95 -3.68 12.43 -17.24
C SER A 95 -3.89 13.55 -16.22
N LEU A 96 -5.10 13.65 -15.65
CA LEU A 96 -5.43 14.67 -14.64
C LEU A 96 -4.58 14.52 -13.37
N VAL A 97 -4.36 13.30 -12.90
CA VAL A 97 -3.50 13.02 -11.73
C VAL A 97 -2.05 13.45 -11.98
N MET A 98 -1.53 13.25 -13.20
CA MET A 98 -0.16 13.61 -13.56
C MET A 98 -0.01 15.08 -13.95
N ASN A 99 -1.11 15.79 -14.18
CA ASN A 99 -1.13 17.21 -14.50
C ASN A 99 -2.17 17.95 -13.64
N PRO A 100 -1.94 18.03 -12.31
CA PRO A 100 -2.83 18.76 -11.41
C PRO A 100 -2.82 20.26 -11.72
N PRO A 101 -3.81 21.03 -11.22
CA PRO A 101 -3.81 22.49 -11.30
C PRO A 101 -2.50 23.09 -10.79
N LYS A 102 -2.03 24.19 -11.40
CA LYS A 102 -0.76 24.85 -11.09
C LYS A 102 -0.95 26.34 -10.85
N ILE A 103 -0.40 26.83 -9.75
CA ILE A 103 -0.35 28.27 -9.47
C ILE A 103 0.38 29.05 -10.57
N SER A 104 1.43 28.48 -11.15
CA SER A 104 2.20 29.10 -12.25
C SER A 104 1.40 29.27 -13.54
N ALA A 105 0.31 28.51 -13.71
CA ALA A 105 -0.59 28.62 -14.86
C ALA A 105 -1.77 29.57 -14.61
N GLY A 106 -1.90 30.10 -13.39
CA GLY A 106 -3.04 30.95 -13.00
C GLY A 106 -4.35 30.17 -12.85
N ASP A 107 -4.28 28.86 -12.58
CA ASP A 107 -5.48 28.02 -12.45
C ASP A 107 -6.31 28.45 -11.23
N GLU A 108 -7.56 28.88 -11.46
CA GLU A 108 -8.48 29.33 -10.39
C GLU A 108 -8.76 28.25 -9.34
N SER A 109 -8.72 26.97 -9.75
CA SER A 109 -8.98 25.82 -8.87
C SER A 109 -7.76 25.36 -8.06
N PHE A 110 -6.59 26.02 -8.21
CA PHE A 110 -5.37 25.61 -7.53
C PHE A 110 -5.53 25.61 -6.00
N GLU A 111 -6.02 26.71 -5.42
CA GLU A 111 -6.13 26.86 -3.96
C GLU A 111 -7.10 25.85 -3.36
N SER A 112 -8.26 25.64 -4.00
CA SER A 112 -9.23 24.64 -3.53
C SER A 112 -8.68 23.22 -3.62
N PHE A 113 -8.03 22.88 -4.74
CA PHE A 113 -7.40 21.57 -4.94
C PHE A 113 -6.32 21.29 -3.89
N MET A 114 -5.45 22.26 -3.61
CA MET A 114 -4.40 22.13 -2.61
C MET A 114 -4.96 21.94 -1.21
N SER A 115 -5.98 22.73 -0.84
CA SER A 115 -6.66 22.60 0.45
C SER A 115 -7.31 21.21 0.63
N GLU A 116 -7.98 20.69 -0.40
CA GLU A 116 -8.57 19.35 -0.37
C GLU A 116 -7.51 18.26 -0.24
N ARG A 117 -6.46 18.33 -1.06
CA ARG A 117 -5.34 17.40 -1.04
C ARG A 117 -4.70 17.34 0.35
N ASP A 118 -4.33 18.50 0.89
CA ASP A 118 -3.62 18.60 2.17
C ASP A 118 -4.53 18.19 3.34
N GLY A 119 -5.82 18.51 3.26
CA GLY A 119 -6.84 18.03 4.19
C GLY A 119 -6.97 16.50 4.22
N ILE A 120 -6.96 15.86 3.05
CA ILE A 120 -7.03 14.40 2.94
C ILE A 120 -5.75 13.74 3.49
N LEU A 121 -4.57 14.22 3.08
CA LEU A 121 -3.28 13.68 3.51
C LEU A 121 -3.06 13.85 5.02
N SER A 122 -3.37 15.03 5.58
CA SER A 122 -3.29 15.27 7.02
C SER A 122 -4.26 14.37 7.81
N SER A 123 -5.48 14.16 7.29
CA SER A 123 -6.45 13.25 7.88
C SER A 123 -5.99 11.79 7.85
N LEU A 124 -5.34 11.36 6.77
CA LEU A 124 -4.72 10.03 6.67
C LEU A 124 -3.55 9.87 7.65
N ALA A 125 -2.64 10.83 7.71
CA ALA A 125 -1.50 10.81 8.64
C ALA A 125 -1.96 10.72 10.10
N ARG A 126 -2.92 11.56 10.51
CA ARG A 126 -3.51 11.55 11.86
C ARG A 126 -4.13 10.20 12.20
N ARG A 127 -4.84 9.60 11.23
CA ARG A 127 -5.47 8.30 11.38
C ARG A 127 -4.46 7.16 11.49
N ALA A 128 -3.40 7.20 10.69
CA ALA A 128 -2.31 6.23 10.72
C ALA A 128 -1.60 6.25 12.09
N LYS A 129 -1.23 7.45 12.58
CA LYS A 129 -0.62 7.63 13.90
C LYS A 129 -1.51 7.11 15.03
N ALA A 130 -2.81 7.44 15.00
CA ALA A 130 -3.71 7.00 16.06
C ALA A 130 -3.92 5.47 16.08
N LEU A 131 -3.80 4.82 14.93
CA LEU A 131 -3.91 3.37 14.82
C LEU A 131 -2.60 2.68 15.23
N GLU A 132 -1.44 3.25 14.88
CA GLU A 132 -0.13 2.85 15.36
C GLU A 132 -0.06 2.88 16.90
N GLU A 133 -0.45 4.01 17.51
CA GLU A 133 -0.52 4.17 18.97
C GLU A 133 -1.47 3.16 19.60
N ALA A 134 -2.64 2.94 18.98
CA ALA A 134 -3.59 1.94 19.46
C ALA A 134 -2.99 0.54 19.45
N PHE A 135 -2.33 0.12 18.36
CA PHE A 135 -1.70 -1.20 18.30
C PHE A 135 -0.57 -1.36 19.30
N ASN A 136 0.28 -0.35 19.46
CA ASN A 136 1.38 -0.38 20.42
C ASN A 136 0.94 -0.33 21.88
N SER A 137 -0.30 0.07 22.16
CA SER A 137 -0.90 0.00 23.51
C SER A 137 -1.46 -1.39 23.87
N LEU A 138 -1.57 -2.31 22.90
CA LEU A 138 -2.14 -3.64 23.11
C LEU A 138 -1.06 -4.64 23.53
N GLU A 139 -1.41 -5.49 24.50
CA GLU A 139 -0.54 -6.58 24.94
C GLU A 139 -0.30 -7.58 23.80
N GLY A 140 0.96 -8.02 23.65
CA GLY A 140 1.34 -9.00 22.64
C GLY A 140 1.33 -8.44 21.21
N ILE A 141 1.27 -7.12 21.03
CA ILE A 141 1.32 -6.46 19.72
C ILE A 141 2.47 -5.45 19.67
N THR A 142 3.16 -5.38 18.53
CA THR A 142 4.13 -4.31 18.24
C THR A 142 3.91 -3.82 16.83
N CYS A 143 3.81 -2.51 16.60
CA CYS A 143 3.57 -1.92 15.30
C CYS A 143 4.66 -0.91 14.95
N ASN A 144 5.21 -1.04 13.74
CA ASN A 144 6.16 -0.07 13.20
C ASN A 144 5.47 1.25 12.87
N LYS A 145 6.26 2.33 12.84
CA LYS A 145 5.79 3.66 12.46
C LYS A 145 5.19 3.67 11.05
N ALA A 146 4.04 4.32 10.90
CA ALA A 146 3.44 4.54 9.58
C ALA A 146 4.17 5.68 8.84
N GLU A 147 5.10 5.35 7.95
CA GLU A 147 5.81 6.36 7.14
C GLU A 147 5.02 6.79 5.90
N GLY A 148 4.11 5.94 5.40
CA GLY A 148 3.34 6.23 4.20
C GLY A 148 2.29 5.15 3.88
N ALA A 149 1.79 5.17 2.65
CA ALA A 149 0.75 4.27 2.15
C ALA A 149 -0.53 4.30 3.01
N MET A 150 -1.31 3.22 3.03
CA MET A 150 -2.60 3.17 3.76
C MET A 150 -2.70 1.97 4.71
N TYR A 151 -1.58 1.32 5.02
CA TYR A 151 -1.56 0.06 5.75
C TYR A 151 -0.60 0.11 6.94
N LEU A 152 -0.92 -0.67 7.97
CA LEU A 152 -0.04 -0.95 9.08
C LEU A 152 0.21 -2.46 9.15
N PHE A 153 1.39 -2.85 9.59
CA PHE A 153 1.79 -4.26 9.67
C PHE A 153 2.19 -4.61 11.11
N PRO A 154 1.23 -4.69 12.05
CA PRO A 154 1.51 -5.03 13.43
C PRO A 154 2.01 -6.48 13.55
N ARG A 155 3.04 -6.68 14.35
CA ARG A 155 3.52 -8.00 14.75
C ARG A 155 2.68 -8.51 15.92
N LEU A 156 2.13 -9.71 15.76
CA LEU A 156 1.44 -10.43 16.82
C LEU A 156 2.40 -11.41 17.50
N HIS A 157 2.52 -11.32 18.82
CA HIS A 157 3.28 -12.25 19.64
C HIS A 157 2.31 -13.27 20.25
N LEU A 158 1.99 -14.30 19.48
CA LEU A 158 1.05 -15.33 19.90
C LEU A 158 1.72 -16.32 20.88
N PRO A 159 1.05 -16.70 21.98
CA PRO A 159 1.54 -17.71 22.90
C PRO A 159 1.49 -19.10 22.27
N GLN A 160 2.32 -20.02 22.78
CA GLN A 160 2.41 -21.39 22.26
C GLN A 160 1.06 -22.13 22.26
N LYS A 161 0.17 -21.81 23.21
CA LYS A 161 -1.19 -22.36 23.27
C LYS A 161 -2.01 -22.00 22.03
N ALA A 162 -2.00 -20.72 21.63
CA ALA A 162 -2.72 -20.26 20.44
C ALA A 162 -2.14 -20.88 19.15
N ILE A 163 -0.82 -21.02 19.10
CA ILE A 163 -0.13 -21.69 17.98
C ILE A 163 -0.54 -23.17 17.91
N GLY A 164 -0.57 -23.87 19.04
CA GLY A 164 -1.03 -25.27 19.12
C GLY A 164 -2.50 -25.43 18.73
N ALA A 165 -3.37 -24.51 19.15
CA ALA A 165 -4.78 -24.51 18.75
C ALA A 165 -4.95 -24.32 17.24
N ALA A 166 -4.17 -23.41 16.63
CA ALA A 166 -4.15 -23.22 15.18
C ALA A 166 -3.66 -24.48 14.44
N GLN A 167 -2.62 -25.13 14.95
CA GLN A 167 -2.09 -26.38 14.39
C GLN A 167 -3.10 -27.54 14.50
N ALA A 168 -3.81 -27.65 15.62
CA ALA A 168 -4.82 -28.68 15.82
C ALA A 168 -5.98 -28.60 14.81
N VAL A 169 -6.29 -27.39 14.32
CA VAL A 169 -7.30 -27.18 13.27
C VAL A 169 -6.69 -27.05 11.87
N GLY A 170 -5.38 -27.31 11.72
CA GLY A 170 -4.69 -27.32 10.43
C GLY A 170 -4.60 -25.95 9.75
N THR A 171 -4.55 -24.85 10.51
CA THR A 171 -4.49 -23.49 9.95
C THR A 171 -3.27 -22.72 10.44
N ALA A 172 -2.86 -21.68 9.69
CA ALA A 172 -1.77 -20.81 10.11
C ALA A 172 -2.16 -20.01 11.37
N PRO A 173 -1.24 -19.78 12.33
CA PRO A 173 -1.58 -19.10 13.59
C PRO A 173 -2.20 -17.71 13.43
N ASP A 174 -1.76 -16.95 12.42
CA ASP A 174 -2.30 -15.64 12.10
C ASP A 174 -3.67 -15.71 11.40
N ALA A 175 -3.89 -16.68 10.53
CA ALA A 175 -5.21 -16.95 9.93
C ALA A 175 -6.23 -17.38 11.00
N TYR A 176 -5.80 -18.22 11.95
CA TYR A 176 -6.60 -18.60 13.13
C TYR A 176 -7.02 -17.35 13.91
N TYR A 177 -6.05 -16.48 14.24
CA TYR A 177 -6.31 -15.24 14.95
C TYR A 177 -7.25 -14.31 14.17
N ALA A 178 -7.03 -14.12 12.86
CA ALA A 178 -7.87 -13.27 12.01
C ALA A 178 -9.32 -13.76 11.94
N LYS A 179 -9.54 -15.07 11.81
CA LYS A 179 -10.88 -15.68 11.84
C LYS A 179 -11.55 -15.45 13.19
N ARG A 180 -10.83 -15.68 14.28
CA ARG A 180 -11.33 -15.47 15.65
C ARG A 180 -11.68 -13.99 15.91
N LEU A 181 -10.88 -13.06 15.40
CA LEU A 181 -11.14 -11.63 15.47
C LEU A 181 -12.42 -11.27 14.70
N LEU A 182 -12.57 -11.80 13.50
CA LEU A 182 -13.77 -11.63 12.69
C LEU A 182 -15.02 -12.13 13.41
N GLU A 183 -15.00 -13.35 13.93
CA GLU A 183 -16.12 -13.95 14.65
C GLU A 183 -16.50 -13.17 15.92
N ALA A 184 -15.51 -12.63 16.65
CA ALA A 184 -15.75 -11.91 17.89
C ALA A 184 -16.19 -10.45 17.70
N THR A 185 -15.82 -9.81 16.58
CA THR A 185 -15.92 -8.34 16.45
C THR A 185 -16.57 -7.85 15.16
N GLY A 186 -16.70 -8.74 14.17
CA GLY A 186 -17.05 -8.40 12.79
C GLY A 186 -15.95 -7.64 12.04
N ILE A 187 -14.74 -7.55 12.60
CA ILE A 187 -13.61 -6.89 11.96
C ILE A 187 -12.94 -7.88 11.00
N VAL A 188 -12.93 -7.53 9.72
CA VAL A 188 -12.20 -8.27 8.69
C VAL A 188 -10.77 -7.74 8.62
N VAL A 189 -9.79 -8.64 8.71
CA VAL A 189 -8.37 -8.35 8.50
C VAL A 189 -7.78 -9.42 7.59
N VAL A 190 -6.69 -9.09 6.90
CA VAL A 190 -5.94 -10.04 6.08
C VAL A 190 -4.79 -10.59 6.91
N HIS A 191 -4.58 -11.91 6.92
CA HIS A 191 -3.52 -12.55 7.69
C HIS A 191 -2.18 -12.62 6.92
N GLY A 192 -1.06 -12.81 7.62
CA GLY A 192 0.28 -12.51 7.11
C GLY A 192 0.94 -13.55 6.30
N SER A 193 0.47 -14.77 6.49
CA SER A 193 0.79 -15.90 5.66
C SER A 193 0.50 -15.61 4.17
N GLU A 194 -0.39 -14.67 3.81
CA GLU A 194 -0.61 -14.26 2.41
C GLU A 194 0.50 -13.39 1.83
N PHE A 195 1.29 -12.69 2.65
CA PHE A 195 2.27 -11.70 2.19
C PHE A 195 3.72 -12.21 2.21
N GLY A 196 3.94 -13.44 2.70
CA GLY A 196 5.28 -13.99 2.89
C GLY A 196 5.99 -13.36 4.09
N GLN A 197 6.18 -14.12 5.16
CA GLN A 197 6.70 -13.61 6.43
C GLN A 197 7.79 -14.53 7.00
N VAL A 198 8.82 -13.92 7.57
CA VAL A 198 9.85 -14.65 8.33
C VAL A 198 9.26 -15.06 9.68
N GLY A 199 8.99 -16.37 9.82
CA GLY A 199 8.33 -16.95 10.99
C GLY A 199 6.81 -16.79 10.97
N ASN A 200 6.09 -17.73 11.58
CA ASN A 200 4.62 -17.88 11.57
C ASN A 200 3.83 -16.76 12.31
N LEU A 201 4.38 -15.55 12.45
CA LEU A 201 4.02 -14.57 13.50
C LEU A 201 4.00 -13.08 13.03
N LYS A 202 3.51 -12.76 11.84
CA LYS A 202 3.38 -11.36 11.37
C LYS A 202 2.05 -11.12 10.64
N SER A 203 0.93 -11.05 11.36
CA SER A 203 -0.35 -10.70 10.73
C SER A 203 -0.39 -9.23 10.24
N PRO A 204 -0.70 -8.95 8.96
CA PRO A 204 -1.09 -7.68 8.44
C PRO A 204 -2.31 -7.21 9.18
N PHE A 205 -2.41 -5.90 9.22
CA PHE A 205 -3.65 -5.23 9.45
C PHE A 205 -3.91 -4.32 8.24
N CYS A 206 -4.81 -4.75 7.36
CA CYS A 206 -5.35 -3.89 6.31
C CYS A 206 -6.77 -3.48 6.69
N GLY A 207 -6.91 -2.37 7.42
CA GLY A 207 -8.22 -1.80 7.69
C GLY A 207 -8.19 -0.28 7.63
N SER A 208 -9.25 0.29 7.04
CA SER A 208 -9.44 1.73 6.98
C SER A 208 -9.59 2.26 8.42
N PRO A 209 -8.80 3.26 8.84
CA PRO A 209 -8.70 3.68 10.24
C PRO A 209 -10.01 4.19 10.86
N CYS A 210 -11.03 4.46 10.05
CA CYS A 210 -12.33 4.99 10.48
C CYS A 210 -13.11 4.01 11.36
N MET A 211 -12.99 2.70 11.14
CA MET A 211 -13.80 1.68 11.81
C MET A 211 -13.14 1.09 13.06
N PHE A 212 -11.88 1.47 13.33
CA PHE A 212 -11.02 0.75 14.28
C PHE A 212 -11.03 1.29 15.70
N LYS A 213 -11.16 2.62 15.88
CA LYS A 213 -11.01 3.26 17.20
C LYS A 213 -12.03 2.79 18.24
N GLU A 214 -13.28 2.56 17.84
CA GLU A 214 -14.36 2.25 18.78
C GLU A 214 -14.42 0.77 19.17
N LYS A 215 -14.10 -0.14 18.23
CA LYS A 215 -14.16 -1.59 18.49
C LYS A 215 -12.90 -2.12 19.17
N VAL A 216 -11.71 -1.60 18.86
CA VAL A 216 -10.45 -2.06 19.47
C VAL A 216 -10.33 -1.68 20.94
N LYS A 217 -10.81 -0.49 21.33
CA LYS A 217 -10.80 -0.08 22.75
C LYS A 217 -11.66 -0.97 23.66
N ARG A 218 -12.65 -1.69 23.10
CA ARG A 218 -13.61 -2.47 23.88
C ARG A 218 -13.13 -3.87 24.26
N GLN A 219 -11.99 -4.37 23.77
CA GLN A 219 -11.60 -5.76 24.02
C GLN A 219 -10.15 -5.95 24.42
N LYS A 220 -9.97 -6.65 25.54
CA LYS A 220 -8.73 -7.33 25.87
C LYS A 220 -8.55 -8.46 24.86
N LEU A 221 -7.62 -8.31 23.92
CA LEU A 221 -7.21 -9.39 23.01
C LEU A 221 -6.85 -10.70 23.74
N SER A 222 -6.59 -10.63 25.04
CA SER A 222 -6.35 -11.80 25.90
C SER A 222 -7.43 -12.88 25.76
N SER A 223 -8.70 -12.54 25.49
CA SER A 223 -9.76 -13.53 25.28
C SER A 223 -9.75 -14.21 23.90
N ILE A 224 -9.07 -13.62 22.92
CA ILE A 224 -8.87 -14.18 21.57
C ILE A 224 -7.59 -15.01 21.54
N ILE A 225 -6.60 -14.60 22.31
CA ILE A 225 -5.25 -15.18 22.37
C ILE A 225 -5.17 -16.34 23.39
N ASN A 226 -5.92 -16.29 24.50
CA ASN A 226 -6.00 -17.34 25.51
C ASN A 226 -7.46 -17.77 25.72
N PRO A 227 -7.98 -18.75 24.96
CA PRO A 227 -9.17 -19.49 25.36
C PRO A 227 -8.91 -20.35 26.60
#